data_AF-A0A1L2YZF6-F1
#
_entry.id   AF-A0A1L2YZF6-F1
#
_cell.length_a   1.000
_cell.length_b   1.000
_cell.length_c   1.000
_cell.angle_alpha   90.00
_cell.angle_beta   90.00
_cell.angle_gamma   90.00
#
_symmetry.space_group_name_H-M   'P 1'
#
loop_
_entity.id
_entity.type
_entity.pdbx_description
1 polymer ?
#
loop_
_entity_poly.entity_id
_entity_poly.type
_entity_poly.pdbx_seq_one_letter_code
_entity_poly.pdbx_strand_id
1 'polypeptide(L)' 'PVGPRGRDACGRCLRVTNTATNAGVTVRIVDQCSNGGLDLDWAVFNQIDTNGDGYRRGNLNVNYQFVNC' A
#
# COMPACT_ATOMS: atom_id res chain seq x y z
N PRO A 1 -1.86 -10.86 2.69
CA PRO A 1 -2.95 -9.86 2.62
C PRO A 1 -4.34 -10.43 3.02
N VAL A 2 -4.98 -9.92 4.08
CA VAL A 2 -6.38 -10.22 4.44
C VAL A 2 -7.34 -9.37 3.59
N GLY A 3 -8.48 -9.95 3.18
CA GLY A 3 -9.52 -9.33 2.35
C GLY A 3 -9.54 -9.84 0.90
N PRO A 4 -10.54 -9.40 0.10
CA PRO A 4 -10.66 -9.85 -1.28
C PRO A 4 -9.41 -9.52 -2.07
N ARG A 5 -9.05 -10.45 -2.93
CA ARG A 5 -7.97 -10.35 -3.91
C ARG A 5 -8.60 -10.55 -5.26
N GLY A 6 -7.80 -10.55 -6.32
CA GLY A 6 -8.38 -10.92 -7.59
C GLY A 6 -9.22 -9.78 -8.16
N ARG A 7 -10.15 -10.18 -9.01
CA ARG A 7 -11.20 -9.34 -9.60
C ARG A 7 -12.04 -8.64 -8.53
N ASP A 8 -12.24 -9.27 -7.37
CA ASP A 8 -13.11 -8.76 -6.30
C ASP A 8 -12.49 -7.60 -5.50
N ALA A 9 -11.19 -7.38 -5.67
CA ALA A 9 -10.47 -6.26 -5.06
C ALA A 9 -10.47 -5.01 -5.94
N CYS A 10 -10.59 -5.18 -7.27
CA CYS A 10 -10.50 -4.09 -8.23
C CYS A 10 -11.49 -2.96 -7.91
N GLY A 11 -10.98 -1.72 -7.90
CA GLY A 11 -11.77 -0.52 -7.64
C GLY A 11 -11.99 -0.18 -6.17
N ARG A 12 -11.68 -1.08 -5.22
CA ARG A 12 -11.78 -0.82 -3.78
C ARG A 12 -10.63 0.06 -3.28
N CYS A 13 -10.82 0.71 -2.13
CA CYS A 13 -9.79 1.55 -1.51
C CYS A 13 -9.16 0.90 -0.27
N LEU A 14 -7.87 1.14 -0.09
CA LEU A 14 -7.10 0.78 1.10
C LEU A 14 -6.55 2.04 1.75
N ARG A 15 -6.66 2.15 3.07
CA ARG A 15 -5.80 3.05 3.86
C ARG A 15 -4.53 2.29 4.20
N VAL A 16 -3.40 2.75 3.69
CA VAL A 16 -2.06 2.18 3.90
C VAL A 16 -1.28 3.11 4.83
N THR A 17 -0.59 2.54 5.82
CA THR A 17 0.18 3.29 6.82
C THR A 17 1.56 2.67 6.99
N ASN A 18 2.62 3.46 6.83
CA ASN A 18 3.99 3.07 7.12
C ASN A 18 4.16 2.86 8.63
N THR A 19 4.59 1.66 9.04
CA THR A 19 4.71 1.31 10.47
C THR A 19 5.86 2.02 11.16
N ALA A 20 6.86 2.52 10.42
CA ALA A 20 8.02 3.21 10.99
C ALA A 20 7.72 4.69 11.29
N THR A 21 6.95 5.36 10.44
CA THR A 21 6.75 6.82 10.50
C THR A 21 5.31 7.24 10.76
N ASN A 22 4.35 6.31 10.71
CA ASN A 22 2.91 6.55 10.75
C ASN A 22 2.36 7.41 9.59
N ALA A 23 3.17 7.72 8.58
CA ALA A 23 2.70 8.34 7.36
C ALA A 23 1.71 7.39 6.66
N GLY A 24 0.59 7.93 6.17
CA GLY A 24 -0.44 7.10 5.55
C GLY A 24 -1.17 7.78 4.41
N VAL A 25 -1.68 6.95 3.51
CA VAL A 25 -2.31 7.35 2.25
C VAL A 25 -3.48 6.41 1.92
N THR A 26 -4.52 6.94 1.29
CA THR A 26 -5.61 6.13 0.74
C THR A 26 -5.34 5.87 -0.73
N VAL A 27 -5.35 4.60 -1.14
CA VAL A 27 -5.06 4.17 -2.52
C VAL A 27 -6.21 3.33 -3.06
N ARG A 28 -6.40 3.35 -4.39
CA ARG A 28 -7.35 2.49 -5.09
C ARG A 28 -6.62 1.28 -5.68
N ILE A 29 -7.19 0.09 -5.51
CA ILE A 29 -6.67 -1.14 -6.10
C ILE A 29 -7.02 -1.16 -7.59
N VAL A 30 -6.00 -1.11 -8.45
CA VAL A 30 -6.17 -1.10 -9.91
C VAL A 30 -5.60 -2.34 -10.60
N ASP A 31 -4.83 -3.16 -9.88
CA ASP A 31 -4.19 -4.37 -10.42
C ASP A 31 -4.03 -5.45 -9.33
N GLN A 32 -3.70 -6.68 -9.75
CA GLN A 32 -3.33 -7.79 -8.89
C GLN A 32 -1.84 -8.07 -9.02
N CYS A 33 -1.13 -8.11 -7.91
CA CYS A 33 0.31 -8.40 -7.89
C CYS A 33 0.57 -9.76 -7.23
N SER A 34 1.56 -10.50 -7.72
CA SER A 34 1.88 -11.89 -7.34
C SER A 34 2.93 -12.00 -6.22
N ASN A 35 3.19 -10.91 -5.49
CA ASN A 35 4.36 -10.75 -4.61
C ASN A 35 4.01 -10.97 -3.12
N GLY A 36 2.75 -11.32 -2.81
CA GLY A 36 2.28 -11.50 -1.42
C GLY A 36 2.02 -10.21 -0.63
N GLY A 37 2.22 -9.02 -1.23
CA GLY A 37 2.09 -7.69 -0.61
C GLY A 37 1.23 -6.71 -1.42
N LEU A 38 1.57 -5.42 -1.32
CA LEU A 38 1.02 -4.33 -2.13
C LEU A 38 2.13 -3.79 -3.03
N ASP A 39 1.85 -3.64 -4.32
CA ASP A 39 2.72 -2.91 -5.23
C ASP A 39 2.16 -1.50 -5.40
N LEU A 40 2.89 -0.51 -4.88
CA LEU A 40 2.45 0.88 -4.87
C LEU A 40 3.10 1.61 -6.04
N ASP A 41 2.34 2.48 -6.71
CA ASP A 41 2.93 3.47 -7.61
C ASP A 41 4.05 4.21 -6.86
N TRP A 42 5.16 4.47 -7.55
CA TRP A 42 6.31 5.21 -7.04
C TRP A 42 5.91 6.52 -6.34
N ALA A 43 4.98 7.29 -6.92
CA ALA A 43 4.53 8.54 -6.33
C ALA A 43 3.84 8.33 -4.98
N VAL A 44 3.09 7.24 -4.81
CA VAL A 44 2.42 6.87 -3.56
C VAL A 44 3.42 6.32 -2.55
N PHE A 45 4.36 5.48 -3.00
CA PHE A 45 5.42 4.94 -2.15
C PHE A 45 6.20 6.09 -1.50
N ASN A 46 6.62 7.08 -2.30
CA ASN A 46 7.41 8.21 -1.83
C ASN A 46 6.64 9.13 -0.86
N GLN A 47 5.30 9.18 -0.94
CA GLN A 47 4.49 9.95 0.02
C GLN A 47 4.54 9.38 1.45
N ILE A 48 4.69 8.06 1.59
CA ILE A 48 4.70 7.40 2.89
C ILE A 48 6.10 6.96 3.34
N ASP A 49 7.11 7.00 2.47
CA ASP A 49 8.52 6.80 2.82
C ASP A 49 9.18 8.08 3.37
N THR A 50 8.58 8.68 4.39
CA THR A 50 8.97 10.01 4.90
C THR A 50 10.36 10.08 5.57
N ASN A 51 11.01 8.94 5.78
CA ASN A 51 12.38 8.85 6.32
C ASN A 51 13.40 8.23 5.34
N GLY A 52 12.96 7.88 4.12
CA GLY A 52 13.79 7.32 3.05
C GLY A 52 14.30 5.90 3.28
N ASP A 53 13.88 5.22 4.36
CA ASP A 53 14.32 3.84 4.65
C ASP A 53 13.70 2.84 3.68
N GLY A 54 12.49 3.13 3.19
CA GLY A 54 11.79 2.27 2.24
C GLY A 54 12.58 2.13 0.95
N TYR A 55 12.96 3.26 0.35
CA TYR A 55 13.76 3.30 -0.86
C TYR A 55 15.11 2.59 -0.69
N ARG A 56 15.82 2.85 0.42
CA ARG A 56 17.11 2.20 0.73
C ARG A 56 17.01 0.68 0.85
N ARG A 57 15.89 0.17 1.39
CA ARG A 57 15.66 -1.28 1.58
C ARG A 57 14.98 -1.95 0.39
N GLY A 58 14.40 -1.17 -0.51
CA GLY A 58 13.58 -1.65 -1.63
C GLY A 58 12.14 -2.01 -1.26
N ASN A 59 11.72 -1.82 -0.01
CA ASN A 59 10.35 -2.09 0.44
C ASN A 59 9.97 -1.33 1.73
N LEU A 60 8.66 -1.25 2.00
CA LEU A 60 8.11 -0.74 3.26
C LEU A 60 7.34 -1.82 4.02
N ASN A 61 7.47 -1.81 5.35
CA ASN A 61 6.52 -2.50 6.23
C ASN A 61 5.32 -1.58 6.46
N VAL A 62 4.13 -2.07 6.14
CA VAL A 62 2.90 -1.28 6.20
C VAL A 62 1.77 -2.06 6.87
N ASN A 63 0.93 -1.32 7.58
CA ASN A 63 -0.41 -1.77 7.91
C ASN A 63 -1.37 -1.28 6.83
N TYR A 64 -2.43 -2.05 6.55
CA TYR A 64 -3.48 -1.56 5.66
C TYR A 64 -4.86 -2.07 6.08
N GLN A 65 -5.89 -1.31 5.70
CA GLN A 65 -7.28 -1.67 5.91
C GLN A 65 -8.15 -1.24 4.72
N PHE A 66 -9.18 -2.02 4.41
CA PHE A 66 -10.19 -1.61 3.44
C PHE A 66 -11.00 -0.45 4.00
N VAL A 67 -11.20 0.57 3.17
CA VAL A 67 -11.99 1.76 3.51
C VAL A 67 -12.95 2.07 2.37
N ASN A 68 -13.98 2.88 2.67
CA ASN A 68 -14.76 3.50 1.62
C ASN A 68 -13.88 4.51 0.88
N CYS A 69 -13.94 4.45 -0.45
CA CYS A 69 -13.61 5.59 -1.27
C CYS A 69 -14.74 6.63 -1.10
#